data_AF-A0A453MS81-F1
#
_entry.id   AF-A0A453MS81-F1
#
_cell.length_a   1.000
_cell.length_b   1.000
_cell.length_c   1.000
_cell.angle_alpha   90.00
_cell.angle_beta   90.00
_cell.angle_gamma   90.00
#
_symmetry.space_group_name_H-M   'P 1'
#
loop_
_entity.id
_entity.type
_entity.pdbx_description
1 polymer ?
#
loop_
_entity_poly.entity_id
_entity_poly.type
_entity_poly.pdbx_seq_one_letter_code
_entity_poly.pdbx_strand_id
1 'polypeptide(L)'
;MRRISSHIGSNIRIVALSASLGNAKDLGEWIGATAHGLFNFPPAVRPVPLEIHIQGVDIANFEARMQAMAKPTYTAITQHAKSGKPALVFVPTRKHARLTALDLCAYSSAEGGGTPFLLGSQDEMDTFIGGVNEETLKNTLRCGVGYLHEGLSDLDQELVTQLFLGGRIQVCVASSTMCWGRSLPAHLVVVMGTQYYDGRESAHTDYPITDLLQMMGHASRPLQDNSGKCVILCHAPRKEYYKKFLFEAFPVESHLHHFLHDHMNAEVVVGVVENKQDAVDYLTWTFMYRRLNKNPNYYNLQGVSHRHLSDHLSELIETVLNDLESSKCVAVEEDMYLKPLNLGLIAAYYYISYTTIERFSSMLTQKTKMKGLLEILASASEYAELPSRPGEEEYIERLVRHQRFSIDKPKYGDPHVKANALLQSHFARHTVVGNLAADQREILLSAHRLLLAMVDVISSSGWLTLALNAMELSQMVTQGKRSEAHREHL
;
A
#
# COMPACT_ATOMS: atom_id res chain seq x y z
N MET A 1 -7.17 12.37 18.49
CA MET A 1 -8.61 12.46 18.82
C MET A 1 -8.93 12.26 20.30
N ARG A 2 -8.61 11.13 20.93
CA ARG A 2 -8.92 10.93 22.38
C ARG A 2 -8.25 11.96 23.28
N ARG A 3 -6.95 12.22 23.07
CA ARG A 3 -6.21 13.28 23.77
C ARG A 3 -6.89 14.65 23.59
N ILE A 4 -7.24 15.02 22.35
CA ILE A 4 -7.96 16.26 22.04
C ILE A 4 -9.26 16.35 22.86
N SER A 5 -10.09 15.30 22.87
CA SER A 5 -11.34 15.24 23.65
C SER A 5 -11.11 15.52 25.13
N SER A 6 -10.02 15.01 25.70
CA SER A 6 -9.63 15.26 27.08
C SER A 6 -9.25 16.72 27.33
N HIS A 7 -8.53 17.36 26.40
CA HIS A 7 -8.10 18.76 26.56
C HIS A 7 -9.23 19.77 26.36
N ILE A 8 -10.11 19.54 25.39
CA ILE A 8 -11.23 20.46 25.12
C ILE A 8 -12.36 20.35 26.15
N GLY A 9 -12.29 19.40 27.08
CA GLY A 9 -13.34 19.14 28.07
C GLY A 9 -14.69 18.73 27.46
N SER A 10 -14.69 18.31 26.19
CA SER A 10 -15.88 17.95 25.42
C SER A 10 -15.72 16.53 24.87
N ASN A 11 -16.80 15.76 24.97
CA ASN A 11 -16.83 14.37 24.57
C ASN A 11 -16.86 14.26 23.03
N ILE A 12 -15.75 13.82 22.45
CA ILE A 12 -15.70 13.42 21.04
C ILE A 12 -16.07 11.94 20.98
N ARG A 13 -17.24 11.63 20.42
CA ARG A 13 -17.67 10.24 20.23
C ARG A 13 -16.78 9.56 19.18
N ILE A 14 -16.08 8.51 19.60
CA ILE A 14 -15.28 7.66 18.71
C ILE A 14 -16.06 6.39 18.42
N VAL A 15 -16.28 6.09 17.14
CA VAL A 15 -16.83 4.82 16.67
C VAL A 15 -15.73 4.15 15.84
N ALA A 16 -15.16 3.06 16.36
CA ALA A 16 -14.13 2.29 15.67
C ALA A 16 -14.77 1.02 15.08
N LEU A 17 -14.50 0.77 13.79
CA LEU A 17 -14.92 -0.44 13.09
C LEU A 17 -13.69 -1.26 12.75
N SER A 18 -13.75 -2.56 13.01
CA SER A 18 -12.67 -3.48 12.70
C SER A 18 -13.22 -4.87 12.36
N ALA A 19 -12.37 -5.71 11.78
CA ALA A 19 -12.61 -7.14 11.72
C ALA A 19 -12.59 -7.75 13.14
N SER A 20 -12.84 -9.05 13.25
CA SER A 20 -12.70 -9.77 14.52
C SER A 20 -11.26 -9.69 15.04
N LEU A 21 -11.08 -9.21 16.27
CA LEU A 21 -9.75 -9.02 16.87
C LEU A 21 -9.51 -9.92 18.08
N GLY A 22 -8.32 -10.49 18.17
CA GLY A 22 -7.90 -11.31 19.32
C GLY A 22 -7.71 -10.49 20.61
N ASN A 23 -7.40 -9.21 20.48
CA ASN A 23 -7.12 -8.28 21.57
C ASN A 23 -8.01 -7.02 21.54
N ALA A 24 -9.27 -7.16 21.11
CA ALA A 24 -10.23 -6.04 21.00
C ALA A 24 -10.40 -5.23 22.29
N LYS A 25 -10.23 -5.86 23.46
CA LYS A 25 -10.32 -5.19 24.76
C LYS A 25 -9.28 -4.08 24.90
N ASP A 26 -8.04 -4.32 24.47
CA ASP A 26 -6.96 -3.34 24.58
C ASP A 26 -7.23 -2.11 23.69
N LEU A 27 -7.80 -2.33 22.49
CA LEU A 27 -8.25 -1.27 21.60
C LEU A 27 -9.45 -0.50 22.17
N GLY A 28 -10.43 -1.21 22.72
CA GLY A 28 -11.58 -0.60 23.40
C GLY A 28 -11.14 0.32 24.54
N GLU A 29 -10.27 -0.18 25.42
CA GLU A 29 -9.69 0.61 26.51
C GLU A 29 -8.86 1.81 26.00
N TRP A 30 -8.12 1.64 24.89
CA TRP A 30 -7.34 2.70 24.25
C TRP A 30 -8.19 3.82 23.65
N ILE A 31 -9.34 3.52 23.06
CA ILE A 31 -10.24 4.56 22.53
C ILE A 31 -11.23 5.08 23.58
N GLY A 32 -11.26 4.47 24.77
CA GLY A 32 -12.19 4.84 25.86
C GLY A 32 -13.58 4.23 25.72
N ALA A 33 -13.74 3.15 24.96
CA ALA A 33 -14.97 2.38 24.91
C ALA A 33 -15.17 1.63 26.24
N THR A 34 -16.36 1.75 26.82
CA THR A 34 -16.76 0.96 27.99
C THR A 34 -17.04 -0.49 27.58
N ALA A 35 -17.11 -1.40 28.56
CA ALA A 35 -17.49 -2.80 28.29
C ALA A 35 -18.86 -2.92 27.60
N HIS A 36 -19.78 -1.99 27.85
CA HIS A 36 -21.09 -1.93 27.18
C HIS A 36 -21.03 -1.41 25.74
N GLY A 37 -19.98 -0.67 25.38
CA GLY A 37 -19.75 -0.14 24.04
C GLY A 37 -18.80 -0.98 23.18
N LEU A 38 -18.22 -2.05 23.73
CA LEU A 38 -17.28 -2.93 23.03
C LEU A 38 -17.99 -4.17 22.50
N PHE A 39 -18.18 -4.22 21.20
CA PHE A 39 -18.74 -5.38 20.50
C PHE A 39 -17.65 -6.04 19.65
N ASN A 40 -17.17 -7.21 20.09
CA ASN A 40 -16.21 -8.02 19.35
C ASN A 40 -16.81 -9.41 19.10
N PHE A 41 -16.94 -9.76 17.82
CA PHE A 41 -17.57 -11.01 17.40
C PHE A 41 -16.52 -11.97 16.83
N PRO A 42 -16.63 -13.29 17.04
CA PRO A 42 -15.73 -14.25 16.41
C PRO A 42 -15.93 -14.25 14.88
N PRO A 43 -14.92 -14.64 14.08
CA PRO A 43 -14.99 -14.60 12.61
C PRO A 43 -16.17 -15.37 11.99
N ALA A 44 -16.71 -16.36 12.71
CA ALA A 44 -17.87 -17.15 12.29
C ALA A 44 -19.20 -16.37 12.32
N VAL A 45 -19.29 -15.27 13.10
CA VAL A 45 -20.50 -14.44 13.15
C VAL A 45 -20.52 -13.54 11.93
N ARG A 46 -21.20 -14.02 10.89
CA ARG A 46 -21.40 -13.32 9.62
C ARG A 46 -22.87 -13.38 9.22
N PRO A 47 -23.43 -12.33 8.59
CA PRO A 47 -24.79 -12.39 8.04
C PRO A 47 -24.96 -13.52 7.02
N VAL A 48 -23.91 -13.77 6.23
CA VAL A 48 -23.81 -14.92 5.31
C VAL A 48 -22.66 -15.81 5.81
N PRO A 49 -22.95 -17.04 6.29
CA PRO A 49 -21.93 -18.00 6.68
C PRO A 49 -20.90 -18.23 5.56
N LEU A 50 -19.62 -18.36 5.92
CA LEU A 50 -18.53 -18.54 4.96
C LEU A 50 -17.89 -19.92 5.12
N GLU A 51 -17.91 -20.73 4.06
CA GLU A 51 -17.20 -22.01 3.98
C GLU A 51 -15.79 -21.77 3.41
N ILE A 52 -14.75 -22.03 4.19
CA ILE A 52 -13.35 -21.78 3.81
C ILE A 52 -12.64 -23.11 3.53
N HIS A 53 -12.06 -23.25 2.33
CA HIS A 53 -11.28 -24.40 1.91
C HIS A 53 -9.85 -23.97 1.60
N ILE A 54 -8.84 -24.56 2.24
CA ILE A 54 -7.43 -24.23 2.01
C ILE A 54 -6.73 -25.42 1.36
N GLN A 55 -6.20 -25.20 0.15
CA GLN A 55 -5.47 -26.19 -0.61
C GLN A 55 -4.01 -25.75 -0.76
N GLY A 56 -3.09 -26.61 -0.31
CA GLY A 56 -1.66 -26.40 -0.45
C GLY A 56 -1.15 -27.02 -1.74
N VAL A 57 -0.37 -26.26 -2.51
CA VAL A 57 0.34 -26.75 -3.70
C VAL A 57 1.83 -26.85 -3.35
N ASP A 58 2.37 -28.06 -3.44
CA ASP A 58 3.75 -28.38 -3.06
C ASP A 58 4.70 -28.24 -4.26
N ILE A 59 4.85 -26.99 -4.72
CA ILE A 59 5.80 -26.61 -5.76
C ILE A 59 6.53 -25.39 -5.24
N ALA A 60 7.86 -25.44 -5.11
CA ALA A 60 8.64 -24.34 -4.55
C ALA A 60 8.74 -23.12 -5.48
N ASN A 61 8.94 -23.35 -6.78
CA ASN A 61 9.01 -22.28 -7.77
C ASN A 61 7.65 -21.56 -7.91
N PHE A 62 7.65 -20.23 -7.75
CA PHE A 62 6.43 -19.44 -7.71
C PHE A 62 5.64 -19.47 -9.02
N GLU A 63 6.28 -19.25 -10.17
CA GLU A 63 5.58 -19.23 -11.47
C GLU A 63 5.02 -20.61 -11.83
N ALA A 64 5.79 -21.70 -11.61
CA ALA A 64 5.32 -23.06 -11.82
C ALA A 64 4.16 -23.42 -10.89
N ARG A 65 4.21 -22.94 -9.63
CA ARG A 65 3.12 -23.09 -8.66
C ARG A 65 1.86 -22.35 -9.11
N MET A 66 1.99 -21.11 -9.60
CA MET A 66 0.88 -20.34 -10.13
C MET A 66 0.23 -21.03 -11.34
N GLN A 67 1.01 -21.57 -12.27
CA GLN A 67 0.48 -22.35 -13.39
C GLN A 67 -0.27 -23.60 -12.92
N ALA A 68 0.31 -24.35 -11.97
CA ALA A 68 -0.31 -25.55 -11.42
C ALA A 68 -1.63 -25.26 -10.66
N MET A 69 -1.82 -24.03 -10.17
CA MET A 69 -3.06 -23.59 -9.51
C MET A 69 -4.20 -23.26 -10.48
N ALA A 70 -3.93 -23.06 -11.78
CA ALA A 70 -4.96 -22.63 -12.74
C ALA A 70 -6.10 -23.67 -12.91
N LYS A 71 -5.75 -24.96 -13.05
CA LYS A 71 -6.76 -26.03 -13.15
C LYS A 71 -7.55 -26.21 -11.85
N PRO A 72 -6.94 -26.25 -10.65
CA PRO A 72 -7.66 -26.20 -9.38
C PRO A 72 -8.61 -25.00 -9.24
N THR A 73 -8.22 -23.81 -9.70
CA THR A 73 -9.10 -22.63 -9.71
C THR A 73 -10.35 -22.87 -10.57
N TYR A 74 -10.18 -23.38 -11.79
CA TYR A 74 -11.30 -23.74 -12.65
C TYR A 74 -12.21 -24.79 -11.99
N THR A 75 -11.63 -25.84 -11.42
CA THR A 75 -12.37 -26.89 -10.70
C THR A 75 -13.12 -26.34 -9.49
N ALA A 76 -12.54 -25.40 -8.74
CA ALA A 76 -13.22 -24.74 -7.63
C ALA A 76 -14.45 -23.96 -8.11
N ILE A 77 -14.35 -23.25 -9.24
CA ILE A 77 -15.47 -22.52 -9.85
C ILE A 77 -16.60 -23.49 -10.23
N THR A 78 -16.29 -24.55 -10.97
CA THR A 78 -17.33 -25.51 -11.42
C THR A 78 -17.95 -26.31 -10.27
N GLN A 79 -17.22 -26.56 -9.19
CA GLN A 79 -17.72 -27.27 -8.02
C GLN A 79 -18.54 -26.37 -7.08
N HIS A 80 -18.09 -25.15 -6.83
CA HIS A 80 -18.65 -24.31 -5.77
C HIS A 80 -19.57 -23.19 -6.29
N ALA A 81 -19.37 -22.70 -7.52
CA ALA A 81 -20.16 -21.65 -8.15
C ALA A 81 -21.11 -22.20 -9.23
N LYS A 82 -21.93 -23.20 -8.86
CA LYS A 82 -22.89 -23.83 -9.78
C LYS A 82 -24.02 -22.87 -10.18
N SER A 83 -24.70 -23.18 -11.29
CA SER A 83 -25.89 -22.45 -11.76
C SER A 83 -25.65 -20.97 -12.02
N GLY A 84 -24.50 -20.62 -12.59
CA GLY A 84 -24.18 -19.25 -12.97
C GLY A 84 -23.90 -18.30 -11.79
N LYS A 85 -23.64 -18.82 -10.59
CA LYS A 85 -23.31 -17.97 -9.44
C LYS A 85 -21.96 -17.26 -9.66
N PRO A 86 -21.84 -15.98 -9.26
CA PRO A 86 -20.64 -15.18 -9.50
C PRO A 86 -19.44 -15.72 -8.73
N ALA A 87 -18.30 -15.83 -9.42
CA ALA A 87 -17.02 -16.24 -8.86
C ALA A 87 -15.97 -15.14 -9.07
N LEU A 88 -15.34 -14.72 -7.99
CA LEU A 88 -14.25 -13.75 -7.98
C LEU A 88 -12.93 -14.46 -7.69
N VAL A 89 -11.92 -14.28 -8.53
CA VAL A 89 -10.60 -14.90 -8.39
C VAL A 89 -9.56 -13.81 -8.14
N PHE A 90 -8.95 -13.79 -6.97
CA PHE A 90 -7.81 -12.92 -6.68
C PHE A 90 -6.50 -13.58 -7.06
N VAL A 91 -5.62 -12.84 -7.73
CA VAL A 91 -4.31 -13.30 -8.17
C VAL A 91 -3.21 -12.26 -7.88
N PRO A 92 -1.92 -12.64 -7.87
CA PRO A 92 -0.90 -11.77 -7.32
C PRO A 92 -0.58 -10.52 -8.10
N THR A 93 -0.62 -10.57 -9.43
CA THR A 93 -0.20 -9.45 -10.27
C THR A 93 -1.13 -9.26 -11.45
N ARG A 94 -1.01 -8.10 -12.12
CA ARG A 94 -1.71 -7.78 -13.37
C ARG A 94 -1.51 -8.85 -14.44
N LYS A 95 -0.27 -9.36 -14.56
CA LYS A 95 0.09 -10.45 -15.47
C LYS A 95 -0.74 -11.69 -15.18
N HIS A 96 -0.83 -12.09 -13.92
CA HIS A 96 -1.61 -13.25 -13.51
C HIS A 96 -3.11 -13.05 -13.76
N ALA A 97 -3.66 -11.83 -13.58
CA ALA A 97 -5.08 -11.56 -13.84
C ALA A 97 -5.46 -11.88 -15.29
N ARG A 98 -4.64 -11.42 -16.23
CA ARG A 98 -4.82 -11.69 -17.66
C ARG A 98 -4.60 -13.17 -18.01
N LEU A 99 -3.51 -13.77 -17.51
CA LEU A 99 -3.17 -15.17 -17.83
C LEU A 99 -4.20 -16.15 -17.27
N THR A 100 -4.59 -15.99 -16.00
CA THR A 100 -5.59 -16.85 -15.38
C THR A 100 -6.95 -16.70 -16.07
N ALA A 101 -7.35 -15.49 -16.49
CA ALA A 101 -8.57 -15.32 -17.27
C ALA A 101 -8.54 -16.12 -18.59
N LEU A 102 -7.42 -16.08 -19.32
CA LEU A 102 -7.23 -16.87 -20.54
C LEU A 102 -7.25 -18.37 -20.28
N ASP A 103 -6.57 -18.83 -19.22
CA ASP A 103 -6.56 -20.24 -18.83
C ASP A 103 -7.98 -20.74 -18.50
N LEU A 104 -8.78 -19.93 -17.79
CA LEU A 104 -10.17 -20.26 -17.47
C LEU A 104 -11.03 -20.38 -18.74
N CYS A 105 -10.85 -19.47 -19.71
CA CYS A 105 -11.51 -19.58 -21.02
C CYS A 105 -11.11 -20.85 -21.78
N ALA A 106 -9.82 -21.20 -21.75
CA ALA A 106 -9.31 -22.40 -22.42
C ALA A 106 -9.86 -23.69 -21.78
N TYR A 107 -9.85 -23.79 -20.45
CA TYR A 107 -10.43 -24.95 -19.75
C TYR A 107 -11.93 -25.08 -19.98
N SER A 108 -12.65 -23.96 -19.96
CA SER A 108 -14.07 -23.91 -20.27
C SER A 108 -14.38 -24.47 -21.67
N SER A 109 -13.56 -24.11 -22.66
CA SER A 109 -13.76 -24.52 -24.05
C SER A 109 -13.43 -26.01 -24.29
N ALA A 110 -12.52 -26.57 -23.47
CA ALA A 110 -12.08 -27.96 -23.59
C ALA A 110 -13.06 -28.98 -22.98
N GLU A 111 -13.79 -28.62 -21.92
CA GLU A 111 -14.71 -29.54 -21.22
C GLU A 111 -16.16 -29.55 -21.77
N GLY A 112 -16.57 -28.53 -22.52
CA GLY A 112 -17.86 -28.49 -23.18
C GLY A 112 -17.85 -27.41 -24.26
N GLY A 113 -18.36 -27.70 -25.46
CA GLY A 113 -18.26 -26.84 -26.65
C GLY A 113 -19.06 -25.53 -26.61
N GLY A 114 -19.15 -24.84 -25.47
CA GLY A 114 -19.82 -23.55 -25.29
C GLY A 114 -19.14 -22.67 -24.23
N THR A 115 -19.76 -21.54 -23.91
CA THR A 115 -19.28 -20.53 -22.94
C THR A 115 -20.11 -20.59 -21.64
N PRO A 116 -19.91 -21.58 -20.75
CA PRO A 116 -20.67 -21.75 -19.50
C PRO A 116 -20.64 -20.54 -18.57
N PHE A 117 -19.60 -19.70 -18.65
CA PHE A 117 -19.48 -18.51 -17.82
C PHE A 117 -20.19 -17.28 -18.40
N LEU A 118 -20.66 -17.35 -19.65
CA LEU A 118 -21.45 -16.28 -20.26
C LEU A 118 -22.92 -16.50 -19.93
N LEU A 119 -23.51 -15.58 -19.16
CA LEU A 119 -24.87 -15.70 -18.64
C LEU A 119 -25.90 -14.91 -19.47
N GLY A 120 -25.44 -14.12 -20.45
CA GLY A 120 -26.26 -13.35 -21.38
C GLY A 120 -26.16 -13.84 -22.83
N SER A 121 -26.85 -13.16 -23.76
CA SER A 121 -26.70 -13.42 -25.20
C SER A 121 -25.37 -12.88 -25.72
N GLN A 122 -24.83 -13.53 -26.76
CA GLN A 122 -23.59 -13.08 -27.40
C GLN A 122 -23.76 -11.71 -28.08
N ASP A 123 -24.89 -11.46 -28.73
CA ASP A 123 -25.17 -10.20 -29.43
C ASP A 123 -25.17 -8.98 -28.50
N GLU A 124 -25.72 -9.15 -27.29
CA GLU A 124 -25.72 -8.09 -26.29
C GLU A 124 -24.31 -7.85 -25.74
N MET A 125 -23.54 -8.93 -25.54
CA MET A 125 -22.16 -8.85 -25.10
C MET A 125 -21.27 -8.12 -26.13
N ASP A 126 -21.43 -8.40 -27.42
CA ASP A 126 -20.68 -7.72 -28.48
C ASP A 126 -20.95 -6.21 -28.52
N THR A 127 -22.17 -5.78 -28.14
CA THR A 127 -22.50 -4.35 -28.01
C THR A 127 -21.72 -3.69 -26.88
N PHE A 128 -21.59 -4.35 -25.72
CA PHE A 128 -20.81 -3.83 -24.59
C PHE A 128 -19.30 -3.85 -24.88
N ILE A 129 -18.81 -4.90 -25.54
CA ILE A 129 -17.39 -5.11 -25.84
C ILE A 129 -16.86 -4.10 -26.87
N GLY A 130 -17.74 -3.51 -27.70
CA GLY A 130 -17.35 -2.49 -28.68
C GLY A 130 -16.61 -1.28 -28.10
N GLY A 131 -16.90 -0.92 -26.84
CA GLY A 131 -16.26 0.19 -26.13
C GLY A 131 -14.97 -0.15 -25.37
N VAL A 132 -14.56 -1.42 -25.35
CA VAL A 132 -13.38 -1.87 -24.61
C VAL A 132 -12.10 -1.54 -25.36
N ASN A 133 -11.07 -1.06 -24.65
CA ASN A 133 -9.79 -0.74 -25.28
C ASN A 133 -8.89 -1.97 -25.48
N GLU A 134 -8.83 -2.86 -24.48
CA GLU A 134 -7.89 -3.99 -24.50
C GLU A 134 -8.46 -5.21 -25.23
N GLU A 135 -7.80 -5.64 -26.30
CA GLU A 135 -8.25 -6.76 -27.14
C GLU A 135 -8.33 -8.09 -26.38
N THR A 136 -7.39 -8.35 -25.45
CA THR A 136 -7.44 -9.56 -24.62
C THR A 136 -8.64 -9.56 -23.69
N LEU A 137 -9.05 -8.40 -23.18
CA LEU A 137 -10.23 -8.27 -22.34
C LEU A 137 -11.50 -8.56 -23.15
N LYS A 138 -11.58 -8.10 -24.40
CA LYS A 138 -12.70 -8.44 -25.30
C LYS A 138 -12.86 -9.94 -25.46
N ASN A 139 -11.76 -10.64 -25.72
CA ASN A 139 -11.78 -12.08 -25.97
C ASN A 139 -12.21 -12.87 -24.74
N THR A 140 -11.72 -12.48 -23.56
CA THR A 140 -12.11 -13.14 -22.29
C THR A 140 -13.56 -12.86 -21.91
N LEU A 141 -14.05 -11.62 -22.13
CA LEU A 141 -15.44 -11.25 -21.87
C LEU A 141 -16.44 -12.04 -22.73
N ARG A 142 -16.10 -12.35 -23.99
CA ARG A 142 -16.92 -13.23 -24.86
C ARG A 142 -17.08 -14.64 -24.28
N CYS A 143 -16.11 -15.11 -23.52
CA CYS A 143 -16.19 -16.39 -22.83
C CYS A 143 -16.93 -16.30 -21.48
N GLY A 144 -17.33 -15.10 -21.05
CA GLY A 144 -17.95 -14.85 -19.74
C GLY A 144 -16.95 -14.68 -18.59
N VAL A 145 -15.69 -14.34 -18.90
CA VAL A 145 -14.63 -14.12 -17.91
C VAL A 145 -14.09 -12.69 -18.07
N GLY A 146 -14.30 -11.84 -17.06
CA GLY A 146 -13.65 -10.53 -17.00
C GLY A 146 -12.38 -10.58 -16.17
N TYR A 147 -11.48 -9.61 -16.34
CA TYR A 147 -10.39 -9.39 -15.40
C TYR A 147 -10.24 -7.92 -15.04
N LEU A 148 -9.73 -7.66 -13.83
CA LEU A 148 -9.53 -6.34 -13.24
C LEU A 148 -8.10 -6.22 -12.73
N HIS A 149 -7.43 -5.13 -13.10
CA HIS A 149 -6.19 -4.71 -12.48
C HIS A 149 -6.03 -3.21 -12.63
N GLU A 150 -5.17 -2.61 -11.80
CA GLU A 150 -4.97 -1.16 -11.70
C GLU A 150 -4.33 -0.50 -12.95
N GLY A 151 -4.05 -1.31 -13.96
CA GLY A 151 -3.53 -0.87 -15.27
C GLY A 151 -4.60 -0.73 -16.36
N LEU A 152 -5.82 -1.21 -16.11
CA LEU A 152 -6.96 -0.98 -17.01
C LEU A 152 -7.44 0.46 -16.90
N SER A 153 -8.04 0.99 -17.97
CA SER A 153 -8.69 2.29 -17.93
C SER A 153 -9.87 2.27 -16.96
N ASP A 154 -10.22 3.41 -16.36
CA ASP A 154 -11.35 3.49 -15.44
C ASP A 154 -12.67 3.07 -16.12
N LEU A 155 -12.80 3.35 -17.41
CA LEU A 155 -13.94 2.93 -18.22
C LEU A 155 -14.01 1.40 -18.36
N ASP A 156 -12.89 0.75 -18.69
CA ASP A 156 -12.84 -0.71 -18.82
C ASP A 156 -13.09 -1.39 -17.46
N GLN A 157 -12.53 -0.85 -16.37
CA GLN A 157 -12.77 -1.37 -15.02
C GLN A 157 -14.24 -1.26 -14.61
N GLU A 158 -14.87 -0.13 -14.91
CA GLU A 158 -16.29 0.08 -14.62
C GLU A 158 -17.17 -0.85 -15.44
N LEU A 159 -16.89 -0.99 -16.74
CA LEU A 159 -17.63 -1.91 -17.60
C LEU A 159 -17.57 -3.35 -17.08
N VAL A 160 -16.38 -3.86 -16.78
CA VAL A 160 -16.21 -5.23 -16.24
C VAL A 160 -16.96 -5.39 -14.92
N THR A 161 -16.91 -4.37 -14.06
CA THR A 161 -17.65 -4.36 -12.79
C THR A 161 -19.16 -4.46 -13.02
N GLN A 162 -19.70 -3.64 -13.93
CA GLN A 162 -21.14 -3.66 -14.27
C GLN A 162 -21.57 -4.98 -14.90
N LEU A 163 -20.76 -5.56 -15.78
CA LEU A 163 -21.04 -6.86 -16.39
C LEU A 163 -21.06 -7.99 -15.34
N PHE A 164 -20.17 -7.94 -14.35
CA PHE A 164 -20.12 -8.92 -13.27
C PHE A 164 -21.29 -8.77 -12.29
N LEU A 165 -21.55 -7.55 -11.81
CA LEU A 165 -22.65 -7.28 -10.88
C LEU A 165 -24.03 -7.46 -11.53
N GLY A 166 -24.14 -7.13 -12.81
CA GLY A 166 -25.34 -7.36 -13.64
C GLY A 166 -25.53 -8.82 -14.05
N GLY A 167 -24.64 -9.73 -13.64
CA GLY A 167 -24.75 -11.17 -13.91
C GLY A 167 -24.67 -11.52 -15.39
N ARG A 168 -23.91 -10.77 -16.19
CA ARG A 168 -23.67 -11.07 -17.62
C ARG A 168 -22.44 -11.94 -17.81
N ILE A 169 -21.43 -11.73 -16.98
CA ILE A 169 -20.27 -12.60 -16.83
C ILE A 169 -20.32 -13.27 -15.47
N GLN A 170 -19.99 -14.56 -15.43
CA GLN A 170 -19.98 -15.32 -14.18
C GLN A 170 -18.68 -15.12 -13.41
N VAL A 171 -17.54 -14.97 -14.10
CA VAL A 171 -16.22 -14.97 -13.48
C VAL A 171 -15.54 -13.62 -13.65
N CYS A 172 -14.95 -13.12 -12.57
CA CYS A 172 -14.07 -11.97 -12.58
C CYS A 172 -12.72 -12.34 -11.94
N VAL A 173 -11.61 -12.08 -12.63
CA VAL A 173 -10.25 -12.29 -12.10
C VAL A 173 -9.63 -10.94 -11.74
N ALA A 174 -9.35 -10.67 -10.48
CA ALA A 174 -8.82 -9.41 -10.00
C ALA A 174 -7.37 -9.54 -9.49
N SER A 175 -6.50 -8.55 -9.74
CA SER A 175 -5.21 -8.47 -9.06
C SER A 175 -5.40 -8.24 -7.55
N SER A 176 -4.44 -8.67 -6.76
CA SER A 176 -4.47 -8.59 -5.29
C SER A 176 -4.71 -7.17 -4.78
N THR A 177 -4.13 -6.18 -5.43
CA THR A 177 -4.29 -4.74 -5.15
C THR A 177 -5.74 -4.23 -5.32
N MET A 178 -6.56 -4.92 -6.11
CA MET A 178 -7.96 -4.57 -6.36
C MET A 178 -8.94 -5.11 -5.31
N CYS A 179 -8.45 -5.80 -4.27
CA CYS A 179 -9.32 -6.25 -3.16
C CYS A 179 -9.87 -5.06 -2.34
N TRP A 180 -9.20 -3.91 -2.41
CA TRP A 180 -9.65 -2.65 -1.83
C TRP A 180 -10.29 -1.76 -2.91
N GLY A 181 -11.24 -0.90 -2.50
CA GLY A 181 -11.75 0.19 -3.32
C GLY A 181 -12.93 -0.12 -4.23
N ARG A 182 -13.25 -1.39 -4.53
CA ARG A 182 -14.47 -1.77 -5.28
C ARG A 182 -15.28 -2.83 -4.56
N SER A 183 -16.60 -2.69 -4.53
CA SER A 183 -17.48 -3.72 -3.99
C SER A 183 -17.81 -4.74 -5.08
N LEU A 184 -17.21 -5.92 -4.96
CA LEU A 184 -17.42 -7.05 -5.88
C LEU A 184 -18.00 -8.24 -5.11
N PRO A 185 -19.25 -8.18 -4.62
CA PRO A 185 -19.85 -9.27 -3.88
C PRO A 185 -20.05 -10.50 -4.80
N ALA A 186 -19.51 -11.64 -4.38
CA ALA A 186 -19.51 -12.89 -5.13
C ALA A 186 -20.02 -14.04 -4.26
N HIS A 187 -20.46 -15.13 -4.89
CA HIS A 187 -20.79 -16.36 -4.18
C HIS A 187 -19.53 -17.11 -3.76
N LEU A 188 -18.59 -17.20 -4.70
CA LEU A 188 -17.30 -17.86 -4.53
C LEU A 188 -16.20 -16.81 -4.63
N VAL A 189 -15.26 -16.83 -3.70
CA VAL A 189 -13.95 -16.20 -3.84
C VAL A 189 -12.88 -17.27 -3.93
N VAL A 190 -12.02 -17.20 -4.94
CA VAL A 190 -10.80 -18.00 -5.02
C VAL A 190 -9.60 -17.08 -4.83
N VAL A 191 -8.77 -17.32 -3.82
CA VAL A 191 -7.47 -16.65 -3.69
C VAL A 191 -6.42 -17.58 -4.29
N MET A 192 -5.98 -17.28 -5.51
CA MET A 192 -5.02 -18.09 -6.26
C MET A 192 -3.61 -17.54 -6.07
N GLY A 193 -2.86 -18.16 -5.17
CA GLY A 193 -1.56 -17.68 -4.72
C GLY A 193 -1.69 -16.60 -3.65
N THR A 194 -0.97 -16.78 -2.55
CA THR A 194 -1.04 -15.90 -1.36
C THR A 194 0.25 -15.14 -1.14
N GLN A 195 1.03 -14.90 -2.20
CA GLN A 195 2.35 -14.29 -2.14
C GLN A 195 2.49 -13.25 -3.24
N TYR A 196 3.21 -12.16 -2.95
CA TYR A 196 3.69 -11.20 -3.93
C TYR A 196 5.22 -11.22 -3.98
N TYR A 197 5.79 -10.57 -4.99
CA TYR A 197 7.24 -10.36 -5.05
C TYR A 197 7.57 -9.03 -4.36
N ASP A 198 8.41 -9.10 -3.34
CA ASP A 198 8.99 -7.95 -2.68
C ASP A 198 10.39 -7.70 -3.26
N GLY A 199 10.52 -6.64 -4.07
CA GLY A 199 11.78 -6.30 -4.71
C GLY A 199 12.83 -5.72 -3.77
N ARG A 200 12.49 -5.35 -2.53
CA ARG A 200 13.50 -4.93 -1.53
C ARG A 200 14.27 -6.12 -1.01
N GLU A 201 13.53 -7.15 -0.62
CA GLU A 201 14.09 -8.42 -0.12
C GLU A 201 14.48 -9.37 -1.26
N SER A 202 14.15 -9.03 -2.51
CA SER A 202 14.31 -9.89 -3.70
C SER A 202 13.68 -11.28 -3.49
N ALA A 203 12.53 -11.32 -2.83
CA ALA A 203 11.91 -12.55 -2.34
C ALA A 203 10.38 -12.52 -2.49
N HIS A 204 9.77 -13.71 -2.44
CA HIS A 204 8.32 -13.81 -2.38
C HIS A 204 7.83 -13.74 -0.94
N THR A 205 7.06 -12.69 -0.64
CA THR A 205 6.49 -12.43 0.69
C THR A 205 5.01 -12.77 0.68
N ASP A 206 4.51 -13.31 1.79
CA ASP A 206 3.09 -13.63 1.94
C ASP A 206 2.22 -12.37 2.03
N TYR A 207 0.97 -12.47 1.60
CA TYR A 207 0.04 -11.35 1.79
C TYR A 207 -0.16 -11.03 3.26
N PRO A 208 -0.35 -9.73 3.57
CA PRO A 208 -0.93 -9.33 4.84
C PRO A 208 -2.25 -10.09 5.07
N ILE A 209 -2.46 -10.60 6.28
CA ILE A 209 -3.72 -11.27 6.65
C ILE A 209 -4.91 -10.34 6.43
N THR A 210 -4.75 -9.03 6.59
CA THR A 210 -5.78 -8.02 6.34
C THR A 210 -6.28 -8.06 4.89
N ASP A 211 -5.38 -8.23 3.92
CA ASP A 211 -5.76 -8.29 2.50
C ASP A 211 -6.47 -9.61 2.21
N LEU A 212 -6.02 -10.72 2.79
CA LEU A 212 -6.74 -12.01 2.68
C LEU A 212 -8.14 -11.94 3.29
N LEU A 213 -8.30 -11.34 4.47
CA LEU A 213 -9.60 -11.15 5.10
C LEU A 213 -10.52 -10.27 4.24
N GLN A 214 -9.96 -9.22 3.62
CA GLN A 214 -10.69 -8.37 2.69
C GLN A 214 -11.15 -9.16 1.46
N MET A 215 -10.24 -9.90 0.80
CA MET A 215 -10.56 -10.77 -0.35
C MET A 215 -11.68 -11.75 0.00
N MET A 216 -11.58 -12.44 1.14
CA MET A 216 -12.60 -13.36 1.65
C MET A 216 -13.91 -12.64 2.00
N GLY A 217 -13.85 -11.36 2.37
CA GLY A 217 -14.98 -10.48 2.61
C GLY A 217 -15.93 -10.37 1.41
N HIS A 218 -15.39 -10.46 0.18
CA HIS A 218 -16.18 -10.42 -1.05
C HIS A 218 -17.09 -11.64 -1.24
N ALA A 219 -16.83 -12.77 -0.59
CA ALA A 219 -17.69 -13.96 -0.63
C ALA A 219 -18.93 -13.77 0.25
N SER A 220 -19.72 -12.74 -0.02
CA SER A 220 -20.87 -12.35 0.77
C SER A 220 -21.91 -11.66 -0.12
N ARG A 221 -23.08 -12.31 -0.28
CA ARG A 221 -24.24 -11.77 -0.99
C ARG A 221 -25.48 -11.88 -0.10
N PRO A 222 -25.63 -10.98 0.88
CA PRO A 222 -26.76 -11.02 1.80
C PRO A 222 -28.07 -10.93 1.02
N LEU A 223 -29.10 -11.61 1.51
CA LEU A 223 -30.43 -11.74 0.89
C LEU A 223 -30.48 -12.55 -0.42
N GLN A 224 -29.34 -12.94 -1.00
CA GLN A 224 -29.28 -13.74 -2.23
C GLN A 224 -28.78 -15.16 -1.99
N ASP A 225 -27.70 -15.31 -1.21
CA ASP A 225 -27.09 -16.61 -0.91
C ASP A 225 -27.28 -17.01 0.55
N ASN A 226 -27.44 -18.32 0.77
CA ASN A 226 -27.48 -18.92 2.11
C ASN A 226 -26.08 -19.11 2.72
N SER A 227 -25.06 -19.30 1.88
CA SER A 227 -23.66 -19.36 2.29
C SER A 227 -22.77 -18.80 1.18
N GLY A 228 -21.65 -18.20 1.58
CA GLY A 228 -20.54 -17.83 0.71
C GLY A 228 -19.46 -18.91 0.78
N LYS A 229 -18.65 -19.02 -0.26
CA LYS A 229 -17.55 -19.99 -0.34
C LYS A 229 -16.25 -19.27 -0.62
N CYS A 230 -15.20 -19.71 0.06
CA CYS A 230 -13.84 -19.27 -0.22
C CYS A 230 -12.91 -20.47 -0.42
N VAL A 231 -12.11 -20.43 -1.49
CA VAL A 231 -11.04 -21.40 -1.74
C VAL A 231 -9.72 -20.64 -1.77
N ILE A 232 -8.77 -21.04 -0.94
CA ILE A 232 -7.44 -20.44 -0.87
C ILE A 232 -6.44 -21.47 -1.39
N LEU A 233 -5.78 -21.13 -2.49
CA LEU A 233 -4.69 -21.91 -3.06
C LEU A 233 -3.37 -21.27 -2.63
N CYS A 234 -2.64 -21.93 -1.74
CA CYS A 234 -1.40 -21.40 -1.18
C CYS A 234 -0.22 -22.36 -1.39
N HIS A 235 0.98 -21.89 -1.08
CA HIS A 235 2.14 -22.78 -0.98
C HIS A 235 1.92 -23.76 0.19
N ALA A 236 2.17 -25.06 -0.02
CA ALA A 236 1.83 -26.10 0.96
C ALA A 236 2.35 -25.85 2.39
N PRO A 237 3.60 -25.38 2.60
CA PRO A 237 4.12 -25.07 3.94
C PRO A 237 3.35 -23.95 4.67
N ARG A 238 2.64 -23.07 3.95
CA ARG A 238 1.87 -21.96 4.53
C ARG A 238 0.44 -22.31 4.91
N LYS A 239 -0.02 -23.53 4.59
CA LYS A 239 -1.41 -23.95 4.82
C LYS A 239 -1.84 -23.83 6.28
N GLU A 240 -1.05 -24.37 7.21
CA GLU A 240 -1.39 -24.35 8.63
C GLU A 240 -1.35 -22.93 9.23
N TYR A 241 -0.47 -22.07 8.70
CA TYR A 241 -0.45 -20.65 9.06
C TYR A 241 -1.80 -19.99 8.75
N TYR A 242 -2.30 -20.11 7.51
CA TYR A 242 -3.60 -19.53 7.14
C TYR A 242 -4.77 -20.19 7.87
N LYS A 243 -4.73 -21.50 8.09
CA LYS A 243 -5.76 -22.19 8.87
C LYS A 243 -5.86 -21.68 10.30
N LYS A 244 -4.76 -21.27 10.93
CA LYS A 244 -4.80 -20.67 12.27
C LYS A 244 -5.42 -19.27 12.23
N PHE A 245 -4.88 -18.38 11.40
CA PHE A 245 -5.22 -16.95 11.44
C PHE A 245 -6.52 -16.54 10.72
N LEU A 246 -7.12 -17.43 9.92
CA LEU A 246 -8.41 -17.17 9.27
C LEU A 246 -9.61 -17.62 10.11
N PHE A 247 -9.42 -18.59 11.01
CA PHE A 247 -10.47 -19.11 11.88
C PHE A 247 -10.40 -18.49 13.28
N GLU A 248 -9.21 -18.08 13.73
CA GLU A 248 -9.01 -17.34 14.98
C GLU A 248 -8.90 -15.84 14.70
N ALA A 249 -9.42 -15.02 15.60
CA ALA A 249 -9.34 -13.58 15.49
C ALA A 249 -7.87 -13.10 15.60
N PHE A 250 -7.42 -12.26 14.67
CA PHE A 250 -6.03 -11.83 14.59
C PHE A 250 -5.69 -10.83 15.71
N PRO A 251 -4.59 -11.01 16.47
CA PRO A 251 -4.12 -10.00 17.41
C PRO A 251 -3.42 -8.85 16.68
N VAL A 252 -3.74 -7.61 17.05
CA VAL A 252 -3.14 -6.42 16.44
C VAL A 252 -2.12 -5.79 17.38
N GLU A 253 -0.92 -5.54 16.87
CA GLU A 253 0.16 -4.84 17.59
C GLU A 253 0.40 -3.46 16.99
N SER A 254 0.92 -2.54 17.80
CA SER A 254 1.35 -1.22 17.33
C SER A 254 2.77 -1.26 16.78
N HIS A 255 2.99 -0.72 15.58
CA HIS A 255 4.32 -0.44 15.02
C HIS A 255 4.82 0.99 15.28
N LEU A 256 4.16 1.76 16.16
CA LEU A 256 4.44 3.20 16.34
C LEU A 256 5.92 3.48 16.66
N HIS A 257 6.58 2.61 17.43
CA HIS A 257 7.99 2.74 17.80
C HIS A 257 8.95 2.79 16.59
N HIS A 258 8.58 2.27 15.43
CA HIS A 258 9.38 2.36 14.20
C HIS A 258 9.20 3.69 13.44
N PHE A 259 8.12 4.43 13.73
CA PHE A 259 7.72 5.63 12.98
C PHE A 259 7.52 6.84 13.92
N LEU A 260 8.12 6.81 15.11
CA LEU A 260 7.82 7.77 16.17
C LEU A 260 8.40 9.16 15.88
N HIS A 261 9.52 9.27 15.18
CA HIS A 261 10.22 10.53 14.91
C HIS A 261 9.33 11.59 14.27
N ASP A 262 8.61 11.25 13.20
CA ASP A 262 7.77 12.20 12.47
C ASP A 262 6.60 12.70 13.34
N HIS A 263 6.00 11.80 14.11
CA HIS A 263 4.95 12.16 15.07
C HIS A 263 5.49 13.04 16.20
N MET A 264 6.65 12.69 16.77
CA MET A 264 7.24 13.46 17.86
C MET A 264 7.62 14.86 17.40
N ASN A 265 8.26 14.99 16.24
CA ASN A 265 8.58 16.27 15.63
C ASN A 265 7.32 17.13 15.43
N ALA A 266 6.25 16.55 14.88
CA ALA A 266 5.00 17.28 14.66
C ALA A 266 4.36 17.77 15.97
N GLU A 267 4.36 16.96 17.03
CA GLU A 267 3.78 17.35 18.32
C GLU A 267 4.63 18.40 19.05
N VAL A 268 5.96 18.40 18.88
CA VAL A 268 6.86 19.48 19.35
C VAL A 268 6.57 20.78 18.59
N VAL A 269 6.41 20.72 17.26
CA VAL A 269 6.07 21.88 16.42
C VAL A 269 4.74 22.53 16.82
N VAL A 270 3.73 21.72 17.14
CA VAL A 270 2.40 22.21 17.55
C VAL A 270 2.44 22.78 18.98
N GLY A 271 3.50 22.54 19.76
CA GLY A 271 3.60 22.95 21.17
C GLY A 271 2.80 22.04 22.10
N VAL A 272 2.57 20.80 21.68
CA VAL A 272 1.82 19.81 22.46
C VAL A 272 2.77 18.95 23.32
N VAL A 273 4.04 18.90 22.92
CA VAL A 273 5.15 18.31 23.66
C VAL A 273 6.22 19.39 23.80
N GLU A 274 6.33 20.00 24.99
CA GLU A 274 7.27 21.11 25.23
C GLU A 274 8.52 20.66 26.00
N ASN A 275 8.50 19.47 26.61
CA ASN A 275 9.62 18.91 27.37
C ASN A 275 9.62 17.37 27.30
N LYS A 276 10.70 16.74 27.79
CA LYS A 276 10.85 15.27 27.78
C LYS A 276 9.75 14.53 28.58
N GLN A 277 9.22 15.13 29.65
CA GLN A 277 8.12 14.52 30.41
C GLN A 277 6.82 14.53 29.60
N ASP A 278 6.53 15.62 28.89
CA ASP A 278 5.36 15.68 27.99
C ASP A 278 5.44 14.62 26.89
N ALA A 279 6.66 14.30 26.41
CA ALA A 279 6.89 13.25 25.43
C ALA A 279 6.52 11.86 26.00
N VAL A 280 6.92 11.58 27.24
CA VAL A 280 6.54 10.34 27.95
C VAL A 280 5.03 10.29 28.12
N ASP A 281 4.44 11.39 28.59
CA ASP A 281 3.01 11.51 28.81
C ASP A 281 2.24 11.31 27.50
N TYR A 282 2.71 11.88 26.38
CA TYR A 282 2.14 11.67 25.05
C TYR A 282 2.11 10.19 24.66
N LEU A 283 3.20 9.45 24.87
CA LEU A 283 3.24 8.03 24.56
C LEU A 283 2.21 7.24 25.35
N THR A 284 1.85 7.64 26.58
CA THR A 284 0.81 6.95 27.37
C THR A 284 -0.59 6.97 26.71
N TRP A 285 -0.84 7.91 25.80
CA TRP A 285 -2.09 8.02 25.03
C TRP A 285 -2.15 7.08 23.82
N THR A 286 -1.07 6.38 23.51
CA THR A 286 -0.94 5.56 22.29
C THR A 286 -1.45 4.13 22.52
N PHE A 287 -1.80 3.45 21.42
CA PHE A 287 -2.10 2.02 21.48
C PHE A 287 -0.86 1.19 21.86
N MET A 288 0.33 1.64 21.44
CA MET A 288 1.62 1.04 21.78
C MET A 288 1.77 0.88 23.30
N TYR A 289 1.54 1.95 24.06
CA TYR A 289 1.64 1.91 25.53
C TYR A 289 0.76 0.83 26.17
N ARG A 290 -0.46 0.63 25.65
CA ARG A 290 -1.36 -0.43 26.12
C ARG A 290 -0.82 -1.83 25.84
N ARG A 291 -0.08 -1.99 24.73
CA ARG A 291 0.45 -3.27 24.27
C ARG A 291 1.79 -3.65 24.90
N LEU A 292 2.58 -2.69 25.39
CA LEU A 292 3.88 -2.95 26.05
C LEU A 292 3.77 -4.02 27.15
N ASN A 293 2.74 -3.94 28.00
CA ASN A 293 2.53 -4.90 29.08
C ASN A 293 1.94 -6.24 28.64
N LYS A 294 1.32 -6.29 27.46
CA LYS A 294 0.59 -7.47 26.97
C LYS A 294 1.49 -8.37 26.12
N ASN A 295 2.44 -7.79 25.41
CA ASN A 295 3.40 -8.52 24.58
C ASN A 295 4.78 -7.84 24.61
N PRO A 296 5.46 -7.84 25.77
CA PRO A 296 6.72 -7.09 25.96
C PRO A 296 7.82 -7.52 24.98
N ASN A 297 7.93 -8.81 24.68
CA ASN A 297 8.97 -9.34 23.78
C ASN A 297 8.86 -8.79 22.36
N TYR A 298 7.64 -8.51 21.87
CA TYR A 298 7.44 -7.91 20.56
C TYR A 298 8.04 -6.50 20.46
N TYR A 299 8.08 -5.78 21.58
CA TYR A 299 8.64 -4.44 21.71
C TYR A 299 10.08 -4.43 22.25
N ASN A 300 10.71 -5.61 22.37
CA ASN A 300 12.04 -5.80 22.98
C ASN A 300 12.13 -5.39 24.46
N LEU A 301 11.03 -5.48 25.23
CA LEU A 301 11.07 -5.25 26.68
C LEU A 301 11.52 -6.51 27.43
N GLN A 302 12.38 -6.33 28.42
CA GLN A 302 12.88 -7.41 29.29
C GLN A 302 11.92 -7.76 30.44
N GLY A 303 10.91 -6.92 30.70
CA GLY A 303 9.96 -7.11 31.79
C GLY A 303 8.77 -6.15 31.73
N VAL A 304 7.79 -6.35 32.62
CA VAL A 304 6.51 -5.61 32.65
C VAL A 304 6.26 -4.87 33.97
N SER A 305 7.29 -4.72 34.82
CA SER A 305 7.16 -3.87 36.00
C SER A 305 7.07 -2.40 35.60
N HIS A 306 6.51 -1.55 36.46
CA HIS A 306 6.53 -0.09 36.26
C HIS A 306 7.91 0.47 35.91
N ARG A 307 8.98 -0.03 36.55
CA ARG A 307 10.36 0.36 36.24
C ARG A 307 10.76 0.01 34.80
N HIS A 308 10.68 -1.26 34.41
CA HIS A 308 10.94 -1.70 33.03
C HIS A 308 10.19 -0.88 31.95
N LEU A 309 8.91 -0.57 32.18
CA LEU A 309 8.12 0.24 31.23
C LEU A 309 8.61 1.68 31.17
N SER A 310 8.85 2.30 32.33
CA SER A 310 9.35 3.66 32.41
C SER A 310 10.72 3.78 31.75
N ASP A 311 11.64 2.86 32.06
CA ASP A 311 12.98 2.83 31.51
C ASP A 311 12.93 2.69 29.98
N HIS A 312 12.07 1.80 29.45
CA HIS A 312 11.90 1.62 28.00
C HIS A 312 11.32 2.86 27.31
N LEU A 313 10.29 3.50 27.88
CA LEU A 313 9.71 4.72 27.30
C LEU A 313 10.72 5.86 27.29
N SER A 314 11.47 6.02 28.38
CA SER A 314 12.53 7.03 28.48
C SER A 314 13.62 6.78 27.44
N GLU A 315 14.12 5.55 27.31
CA GLU A 315 15.14 5.19 26.30
C GLU A 315 14.65 5.42 24.87
N LEU A 316 13.40 5.07 24.58
CA LEU A 316 12.79 5.30 23.28
C LEU A 316 12.72 6.81 22.95
N ILE A 317 12.30 7.62 23.91
CA ILE A 317 12.19 9.08 23.74
C ILE A 317 13.57 9.71 23.59
N GLU A 318 14.54 9.34 24.43
CA GLU A 318 15.91 9.84 24.32
C GLU A 318 16.48 9.52 22.94
N THR A 319 16.30 8.29 22.46
CA THR A 319 16.76 7.88 21.12
C THR A 319 16.12 8.75 20.03
N VAL A 320 14.80 8.89 20.04
CA VAL A 320 14.05 9.68 19.04
C VAL A 320 14.44 11.15 19.08
N LEU A 321 14.58 11.74 20.27
CA LEU A 321 14.95 13.16 20.42
C LEU A 321 16.40 13.41 20.02
N ASN A 322 17.33 12.51 20.35
CA ASN A 322 18.73 12.60 19.92
C ASN A 322 18.85 12.53 18.39
N ASP A 323 18.07 11.66 17.74
CA ASP A 323 18.02 11.59 16.28
C ASP A 323 17.44 12.89 15.69
N LEU A 324 16.31 13.39 16.22
CA LEU A 324 15.69 14.63 15.75
C LEU A 324 16.59 15.86 15.99
N GLU A 325 17.35 15.88 17.07
CA GLU A 325 18.33 16.93 17.36
C GLU A 325 19.52 16.85 16.40
N SER A 326 20.02 15.64 16.13
CA SER A 326 21.08 15.40 15.16
C SER A 326 20.66 15.84 13.74
N SER A 327 19.41 15.60 13.37
CA SER A 327 18.80 16.08 12.12
C SER A 327 18.43 17.56 12.14
N LYS A 328 18.68 18.28 13.25
CA LYS A 328 18.35 19.70 13.47
C LYS A 328 16.86 20.03 13.30
N CYS A 329 15.99 19.07 13.60
CA CYS A 329 14.54 19.25 13.61
C CYS A 329 14.03 19.82 14.93
N VAL A 330 14.64 19.42 16.05
CA VAL A 330 14.31 19.85 17.41
C VAL A 330 15.60 20.27 18.12
N ALA A 331 15.54 21.23 19.03
CA ALA A 331 16.62 21.56 19.95
C ALA A 331 16.23 21.15 21.38
N VAL A 332 17.16 20.54 22.11
CA VAL A 332 17.00 20.23 23.54
C VAL A 332 17.73 21.29 24.36
N GLU A 333 16.98 22.11 25.08
CA GLU A 333 17.52 23.14 25.98
C GLU A 333 17.50 22.66 27.44
N GLU A 334 18.57 22.96 28.18
CA GLU A 334 18.72 22.60 29.59
C GLU A 334 18.49 21.10 29.88
N ASP A 335 18.84 20.25 28.90
CA ASP A 335 18.62 18.79 28.91
C ASP A 335 17.15 18.33 29.08
N MET A 336 16.17 19.26 28.99
CA MET A 336 14.78 18.99 29.34
C MET A 336 13.75 19.59 28.38
N TYR A 337 13.91 20.85 27.99
CA TYR A 337 12.93 21.58 27.20
C TYR A 337 13.16 21.37 25.70
N LEU A 338 12.07 21.26 24.94
CA LEU A 338 12.09 20.97 23.53
C LEU A 338 11.61 22.19 22.75
N LYS A 339 12.39 22.63 21.77
CA LYS A 339 11.99 23.69 20.84
C LYS A 339 12.05 23.21 19.40
N PRO A 340 11.00 23.46 18.60
CA PRO A 340 11.06 23.16 17.19
C PRO A 340 12.08 24.06 16.50
N LEU A 341 12.90 23.46 15.65
CA LEU A 341 13.80 24.18 14.75
C LEU A 341 13.18 24.29 13.36
N ASN A 342 13.79 25.13 12.52
CA ASN A 342 13.27 25.43 11.20
C ASN A 342 13.08 24.18 10.31
N LEU A 343 13.99 23.21 10.36
CA LEU A 343 13.82 21.96 9.61
C LEU A 343 12.64 21.12 10.13
N GLY A 344 12.42 21.10 11.45
CA GLY A 344 11.27 20.43 12.06
C GLY A 344 9.95 21.07 11.66
N LEU A 345 9.89 22.41 11.61
CA LEU A 345 8.75 23.18 11.12
C LEU A 345 8.42 22.82 9.66
N ILE A 346 9.42 22.77 8.77
CA ILE A 346 9.24 22.41 7.36
C ILE A 346 8.74 20.97 7.23
N ALA A 347 9.35 20.02 7.95
CA ALA A 347 8.96 18.61 7.93
C ALA A 347 7.48 18.42 8.32
N ALA A 348 7.07 19.03 9.44
CA ALA A 348 5.71 18.95 9.95
C ALA A 348 4.70 19.64 9.02
N TYR A 349 5.04 20.80 8.47
CA TYR A 349 4.15 21.59 7.61
C TYR A 349 3.80 20.87 6.29
N TYR A 350 4.79 20.26 5.64
CA TYR A 350 4.59 19.58 4.36
C TYR A 350 4.30 18.08 4.47
N TYR A 351 4.27 17.54 5.70
CA TYR A 351 4.09 16.12 5.97
C TYR A 351 5.12 15.25 5.22
N ILE A 352 6.38 15.52 5.52
CA ILE A 352 7.57 14.89 4.94
C ILE A 352 8.38 14.24 6.06
N SER A 353 9.01 13.10 5.79
CA SER A 353 9.84 12.42 6.77
C SER A 353 11.01 13.29 7.22
N TYR A 354 11.32 13.27 8.52
CA TYR A 354 12.46 14.00 9.08
C TYR A 354 13.78 13.60 8.39
N THR A 355 13.93 12.32 8.03
CA THR A 355 15.10 11.81 7.29
C THR A 355 15.24 12.43 5.90
N THR A 356 14.13 12.74 5.22
CA THR A 356 14.14 13.42 3.92
C THR A 356 14.63 14.87 4.09
N ILE A 357 14.16 15.57 5.11
CA ILE A 357 14.59 16.94 5.39
C ILE A 357 16.07 16.99 5.82
N GLU A 358 16.52 16.02 6.61
CA GLU A 358 17.94 15.86 6.95
C GLU A 358 18.81 15.67 5.69
N ARG A 359 18.38 14.80 4.76
CA ARG A 359 19.04 14.61 3.46
C ARG A 359 19.07 15.91 2.66
N PHE A 360 17.96 16.65 2.61
CA PHE A 360 17.92 17.95 1.93
C PHE A 360 18.91 18.93 2.55
N SER A 361 18.90 19.08 3.87
CA SER A 361 19.79 20.02 4.58
C SER A 361 21.27 19.64 4.46
N SER A 362 21.60 18.35 4.36
CA SER A 362 22.99 17.87 4.28
C SER A 362 23.53 17.87 2.84
N MET A 363 22.69 17.57 1.84
CA MET A 363 23.11 17.47 0.44
C MET A 363 23.01 18.78 -0.34
N LEU A 364 22.10 19.69 0.04
CA LEU A 364 21.95 20.98 -0.64
C LEU A 364 23.09 21.92 -0.24
N THR A 365 23.74 22.50 -1.25
CA THR A 365 24.79 23.51 -1.06
C THR A 365 24.53 24.68 -2.00
N GLN A 366 25.10 25.86 -1.73
CA GLN A 366 24.98 27.02 -2.62
C GLN A 366 25.39 26.74 -4.09
N LYS A 367 26.24 25.72 -4.32
CA LYS A 367 26.75 25.34 -5.65
C LYS A 367 25.90 24.28 -6.35
N THR A 368 24.88 23.72 -5.68
CA THR A 368 24.01 22.70 -6.26
C THR A 368 23.34 23.25 -7.53
N LYS A 369 23.26 22.42 -8.57
CA LYS A 369 22.64 22.77 -9.87
C LYS A 369 21.41 21.90 -10.11
N MET A 370 20.71 22.12 -11.22
CA MET A 370 19.51 21.36 -11.60
C MET A 370 19.67 19.83 -11.54
N LYS A 371 20.80 19.29 -12.03
CA LYS A 371 21.11 17.84 -11.91
C LYS A 371 21.11 17.39 -10.44
N GLY A 372 21.82 18.10 -9.58
CA GLY A 372 21.91 17.78 -8.15
C GLY A 372 20.59 17.97 -7.42
N LEU A 373 19.79 18.99 -7.75
CA LEU A 373 18.44 19.16 -7.21
C LEU A 373 17.56 17.95 -7.51
N LEU A 374 17.63 17.44 -8.74
CA LEU A 374 16.85 16.28 -9.14
C LEU A 374 17.32 14.99 -8.44
N GLU A 375 18.63 14.80 -8.29
CA GLU A 375 19.20 13.67 -7.54
C GLU A 375 18.80 13.71 -6.07
N ILE A 376 18.82 14.89 -5.45
CA ILE A 376 18.39 15.09 -4.06
C ILE A 376 16.89 14.88 -3.91
N LEU A 377 16.07 15.37 -4.84
CA LEU A 377 14.63 15.10 -4.84
C LEU A 377 14.35 13.59 -4.92
N ALA A 378 15.03 12.88 -5.82
CA ALA A 378 14.84 11.44 -6.01
C ALA A 378 15.35 10.59 -4.83
N SER A 379 16.26 11.13 -4.00
CA SER A 379 16.75 10.45 -2.79
C SER A 379 15.83 10.61 -1.57
N ALA A 380 14.67 11.27 -1.70
CA ALA A 380 13.69 11.39 -0.63
C ALA A 380 13.22 10.01 -0.13
N SER A 381 13.06 9.86 1.19
CA SER A 381 12.64 8.61 1.84
C SER A 381 11.24 8.16 1.40
N GLU A 382 10.38 9.10 0.98
CA GLU A 382 9.06 8.83 0.41
C GLU A 382 9.13 7.93 -0.84
N TYR A 383 10.24 8.00 -1.59
CA TYR A 383 10.43 7.17 -2.77
C TYR A 383 11.05 5.80 -2.47
N ALA A 384 11.55 5.55 -1.25
CA ALA A 384 11.99 4.22 -0.85
C ALA A 384 10.83 3.21 -0.88
N GLU A 385 9.59 3.71 -0.75
CA GLU A 385 8.39 2.90 -0.77
C GLU A 385 7.96 2.41 -2.16
N LEU A 386 8.63 2.85 -3.23
CA LEU A 386 8.29 2.46 -4.59
C LEU A 386 8.46 0.94 -4.80
N PRO A 387 7.47 0.28 -5.42
CA PRO A 387 7.54 -1.15 -5.66
C PRO A 387 8.64 -1.46 -6.69
N SER A 388 9.44 -2.47 -6.40
CA SER A 388 10.39 -3.06 -7.36
C SER A 388 9.86 -4.42 -7.82
N ARG A 389 9.74 -4.62 -9.13
CA ARG A 389 9.13 -5.81 -9.73
C ARG A 389 10.15 -6.53 -10.63
N PRO A 390 10.12 -7.87 -10.73
CA PRO A 390 11.12 -8.61 -11.49
C PRO A 390 11.12 -8.22 -12.96
N GLY A 391 12.30 -7.92 -13.50
CA GLY A 391 12.50 -7.56 -14.91
C GLY A 391 12.25 -6.08 -15.20
N GLU A 392 11.88 -5.25 -14.21
CA GLU A 392 11.80 -3.80 -14.40
C GLU A 392 13.18 -3.16 -14.58
N GLU A 393 14.26 -3.82 -14.13
CA GLU A 393 15.63 -3.32 -14.16
C GLU A 393 16.08 -2.99 -15.59
N GLU A 394 15.74 -3.83 -16.57
CA GLU A 394 16.09 -3.62 -17.98
C GLU A 394 15.37 -2.40 -18.56
N TYR A 395 14.12 -2.17 -18.17
CA TYR A 395 13.35 -1.00 -18.61
C TYR A 395 13.90 0.27 -17.97
N ILE A 396 14.21 0.24 -16.68
CA ILE A 396 14.82 1.36 -15.96
C ILE A 396 16.18 1.68 -16.57
N GLU A 397 17.01 0.68 -16.87
CA GLU A 397 18.28 0.87 -17.56
C GLU A 397 18.11 1.60 -18.89
N ARG A 398 17.13 1.17 -19.71
CA ARG A 398 16.84 1.84 -20.99
C ARG A 398 16.41 3.29 -20.77
N LEU A 399 15.60 3.59 -19.76
CA LEU A 399 15.22 4.97 -19.45
C LEU A 399 16.45 5.79 -19.05
N VAL A 400 17.28 5.29 -18.13
CA VAL A 400 18.48 5.98 -17.63
C VAL A 400 19.48 6.27 -18.75
N ARG A 401 19.68 5.37 -19.71
CA ARG A 401 20.61 5.57 -20.83
C ARG A 401 20.20 6.72 -21.78
N HIS A 402 18.91 7.03 -21.88
CA HIS A 402 18.39 8.07 -22.78
C HIS A 402 18.07 9.38 -22.05
N GLN A 403 18.50 9.49 -20.79
CA GLN A 403 18.25 10.67 -19.96
C GLN A 403 19.30 11.74 -20.16
N ARG A 404 18.90 12.98 -19.92
CA ARG A 404 19.78 14.14 -20.03
C ARG A 404 20.78 14.19 -18.89
N PHE A 405 20.30 14.00 -17.67
CA PHE A 405 21.14 14.02 -16.49
C PHE A 405 21.54 12.58 -16.19
N SER A 406 22.81 12.27 -16.48
CA SER A 406 23.37 10.95 -16.19
C SER A 406 23.36 10.69 -14.69
N ILE A 407 22.99 9.48 -14.30
CA ILE A 407 23.09 9.00 -12.92
C ILE A 407 24.44 8.31 -12.76
N ASP A 408 25.19 8.66 -11.72
CA ASP A 408 26.50 8.06 -11.48
C ASP A 408 26.34 6.66 -10.86
N LYS A 409 26.89 5.63 -11.53
CA LYS A 409 26.86 4.22 -11.10
C LYS A 409 25.44 3.73 -10.70
N PRO A 410 24.46 3.77 -11.62
CA PRO A 410 23.08 3.44 -11.30
C PRO A 410 22.93 1.97 -10.91
N LYS A 411 22.28 1.72 -9.78
CA LYS A 411 21.75 0.40 -9.42
C LYS A 411 20.30 0.34 -9.87
N TYR A 412 19.99 -0.41 -10.93
CA TYR A 412 18.66 -0.35 -11.55
C TYR A 412 17.52 -0.95 -10.71
N GLY A 413 17.83 -1.75 -9.69
CA GLY A 413 16.86 -2.21 -8.69
C GLY A 413 16.61 -1.22 -7.54
N ASP A 414 17.37 -0.11 -7.48
CA ASP A 414 17.21 0.90 -6.43
C ASP A 414 15.96 1.77 -6.71
N PRO A 415 15.01 1.87 -5.76
CA PRO A 415 13.82 2.69 -5.93
C PRO A 415 14.12 4.17 -6.16
N HIS A 416 15.24 4.71 -5.64
CA HIS A 416 15.64 6.10 -5.87
C HIS A 416 16.15 6.33 -7.31
N VAL A 417 16.85 5.34 -7.89
CA VAL A 417 17.25 5.38 -9.31
C VAL A 417 16.03 5.32 -10.20
N LYS A 418 15.06 4.47 -9.85
CA LYS A 418 13.75 4.40 -10.52
C LYS A 418 13.01 5.73 -10.43
N ALA A 419 12.95 6.37 -9.26
CA ALA A 419 12.29 7.65 -9.07
C ALA A 419 12.90 8.75 -9.94
N ASN A 420 14.24 8.86 -9.93
CA ASN A 420 14.98 9.78 -10.78
C ASN A 420 14.66 9.53 -12.27
N ALA A 421 14.69 8.27 -12.68
CA ALA A 421 14.45 7.92 -14.06
C ALA A 421 13.04 8.32 -14.53
N LEU A 422 12.03 8.05 -13.72
CA LEU A 422 10.64 8.37 -14.03
C LEU A 422 10.37 9.88 -14.01
N LEU A 423 11.01 10.64 -13.11
CA LEU A 423 10.95 12.11 -13.12
C LEU A 423 11.56 12.68 -14.41
N GLN A 424 12.74 12.20 -14.82
CA GLN A 424 13.35 12.66 -16.07
C GLN A 424 12.53 12.30 -17.31
N SER A 425 11.94 11.11 -17.34
CA SER A 425 11.02 10.69 -18.41
C SER A 425 9.79 11.59 -18.48
N HIS A 426 9.24 12.01 -17.33
CA HIS A 426 8.13 12.97 -17.27
C HIS A 426 8.52 14.32 -17.90
N PHE A 427 9.68 14.87 -17.54
CA PHE A 427 10.14 16.14 -18.12
C PHE A 427 10.43 16.04 -19.62
N ALA A 428 10.85 14.87 -20.09
CA ALA A 428 11.08 14.58 -21.50
C ALA A 428 9.79 14.28 -22.29
N ARG A 429 8.63 14.17 -21.62
CA ARG A 429 7.38 13.66 -22.20
C ARG A 429 7.53 12.30 -22.87
N HIS A 430 8.49 11.51 -22.38
CA HIS A 430 8.63 10.14 -22.83
C HIS A 430 7.48 9.33 -22.23
N THR A 431 6.71 8.67 -23.09
CA THR A 431 5.55 7.89 -22.64
C THR A 431 6.03 6.63 -21.93
N VAL A 432 5.75 6.58 -20.64
CA VAL A 432 5.93 5.37 -19.83
C VAL A 432 4.60 4.63 -19.78
N VAL A 433 4.63 3.29 -19.84
CA VAL A 433 3.41 2.46 -19.92
C VAL A 433 3.32 1.46 -18.76
N GLY A 434 2.12 0.94 -18.52
CA GLY A 434 1.89 -0.16 -17.58
C GLY A 434 2.22 0.18 -16.13
N ASN A 435 3.05 -0.65 -15.48
CA ASN A 435 3.42 -0.51 -14.07
C ASN A 435 4.17 0.79 -13.78
N LEU A 436 5.17 1.10 -14.62
CA LEU A 436 6.01 2.28 -14.45
C LEU A 436 5.23 3.59 -14.62
N ALA A 437 4.14 3.59 -15.40
CA ALA A 437 3.25 4.75 -15.53
C ALA A 437 2.47 5.01 -14.23
N ALA A 438 2.02 3.93 -13.56
CA ALA A 438 1.38 4.04 -12.26
C ALA A 438 2.37 4.55 -11.20
N ASP A 439 3.59 4.00 -11.19
CA ASP A 439 4.65 4.44 -10.27
C ASP A 439 5.04 5.91 -10.52
N GLN A 440 5.08 6.35 -11.79
CA GLN A 440 5.33 7.75 -12.13
C GLN A 440 4.24 8.68 -11.57
N ARG A 441 2.96 8.26 -11.58
CA ARG A 441 1.88 9.06 -10.95
C ARG A 441 2.10 9.21 -9.45
N GLU A 442 2.41 8.13 -8.74
CA GLU A 442 2.69 8.16 -7.30
C GLU A 442 3.87 9.09 -6.95
N ILE A 443 4.93 9.04 -7.77
CA ILE A 443 6.07 9.95 -7.64
C ILE A 443 5.62 11.41 -7.79
N LEU A 444 4.84 11.72 -8.82
CA LEU A 444 4.41 13.09 -9.09
C LEU A 444 3.48 13.66 -7.99
N LEU A 445 2.66 12.81 -7.35
CA LEU A 445 1.79 13.23 -6.23
C LEU A 445 2.60 13.74 -5.04
N SER A 446 3.72 13.09 -4.72
CA SER A 446 4.59 13.48 -3.59
C SER A 446 5.67 14.49 -3.98
N ALA A 447 6.06 14.56 -5.26
CA ALA A 447 7.08 15.50 -5.74
C ALA A 447 6.75 16.97 -5.43
N HIS A 448 5.48 17.37 -5.50
CA HIS A 448 5.07 18.75 -5.27
C HIS A 448 5.42 19.23 -3.86
N ARG A 449 4.98 18.49 -2.82
CA ARG A 449 5.29 18.83 -1.42
C ARG A 449 6.79 18.77 -1.13
N LEU A 450 7.50 17.79 -1.68
CA LEU A 450 8.95 17.64 -1.51
C LEU A 450 9.70 18.86 -2.08
N LEU A 451 9.31 19.33 -3.26
CA LEU A 451 9.92 20.50 -3.89
C LEU A 451 9.64 21.80 -3.13
N LEU A 452 8.43 21.97 -2.58
CA LEU A 452 8.13 23.13 -1.73
C LEU A 452 8.99 23.11 -0.47
N ALA A 453 9.14 21.95 0.18
CA ALA A 453 10.03 21.80 1.31
C ALA A 453 11.50 22.07 0.95
N MET A 454 11.98 21.61 -0.21
CA MET A 454 13.32 21.94 -0.70
C MET A 454 13.48 23.46 -0.84
N VAL A 455 12.52 24.17 -1.44
CA VAL A 455 12.55 25.63 -1.58
C VAL A 455 12.67 26.31 -0.20
N ASP A 456 11.93 25.84 0.79
CA ASP A 456 11.95 26.41 2.15
C ASP A 456 13.28 26.13 2.88
N VAL A 457 13.85 24.94 2.73
CA VAL A 457 15.19 24.62 3.26
C VAL A 457 16.26 25.52 2.62
N ILE A 458 16.18 25.73 1.29
CA ILE A 458 17.14 26.56 0.55
C ILE A 458 17.00 28.04 0.92
N SER A 459 15.76 28.54 1.01
CA SER A 459 15.48 29.94 1.31
C SER A 459 15.93 30.31 2.72
N SER A 460 15.77 29.38 3.67
CA SER A 460 16.27 29.52 5.05
C SER A 460 17.79 29.63 5.13
N SER A 461 18.51 29.10 4.13
CA SER A 461 19.96 29.20 4.00
C SER A 461 20.41 30.44 3.19
N GLY A 462 19.47 31.23 2.66
CA GLY A 462 19.75 32.47 1.91
C GLY A 462 20.28 32.27 0.48
N TRP A 463 20.08 31.11 -0.14
CA TRP A 463 20.63 30.80 -1.47
C TRP A 463 19.64 31.11 -2.60
N LEU A 464 19.54 32.38 -2.99
CA LEU A 464 18.58 32.87 -4.00
C LEU A 464 18.59 32.08 -5.32
N THR A 465 19.75 31.92 -5.95
CA THR A 465 19.85 31.22 -7.25
C THR A 465 19.37 29.77 -7.16
N LEU A 466 19.68 29.09 -6.05
CA LEU A 466 19.24 27.70 -5.87
C LEU A 466 17.74 27.62 -5.60
N ALA A 467 17.18 28.57 -4.85
CA ALA A 467 15.74 28.63 -4.61
C ALA A 467 14.96 28.83 -5.92
N LEU A 468 15.44 29.72 -6.80
CA LEU A 468 14.86 29.91 -8.12
C LEU A 468 14.92 28.63 -8.98
N ASN A 469 16.05 27.90 -8.94
CA ASN A 469 16.17 26.62 -9.66
C ASN A 469 15.20 25.56 -9.10
N ALA A 470 14.99 25.50 -7.79
CA ALA A 470 14.02 24.58 -7.17
C ALA A 470 12.57 24.95 -7.54
N MET A 471 12.24 26.24 -7.59
CA MET A 471 10.95 26.74 -8.09
C MET A 471 10.75 26.39 -9.57
N GLU A 472 11.78 26.54 -10.40
CA GLU A 472 11.77 26.14 -11.80
C GLU A 472 11.54 24.62 -11.94
N LEU A 473 12.19 23.80 -11.13
CA LEU A 473 11.96 22.35 -11.10
C LEU A 473 10.52 22.00 -10.71
N SER A 474 9.91 22.74 -9.77
CA SER A 474 8.49 22.61 -9.43
C SER A 474 7.56 22.93 -10.59
N GLN A 475 7.87 23.97 -11.37
CA GLN A 475 7.16 24.28 -12.60
C GLN A 475 7.36 23.18 -13.66
N MET A 476 8.56 22.61 -13.78
CA MET A 476 8.85 21.50 -14.69
C MET A 476 8.05 20.24 -14.37
N VAL A 477 7.92 19.89 -13.08
CA VAL A 477 7.07 18.80 -12.59
C VAL A 477 5.60 19.05 -12.95
N THR A 478 5.09 20.24 -12.66
CA THR A 478 3.69 20.58 -12.91
C THR A 478 3.35 20.56 -14.41
N GLN A 479 4.23 21.10 -15.26
CA GLN A 479 3.99 21.25 -16.69
C GLN A 479 4.42 20.03 -17.53
N GLY A 480 5.10 19.06 -16.91
CA GLY A 480 5.69 17.91 -17.61
C GLY A 480 6.59 18.34 -18.76
N LYS A 481 7.43 19.36 -18.55
CA LYS A 481 8.33 19.89 -19.58
C LYS A 481 9.61 20.41 -18.95
N ARG A 482 10.72 20.27 -19.68
CA ARG A 482 12.00 20.92 -19.34
C ARG A 482 11.87 22.44 -19.48
N SER A 483 12.64 23.16 -18.67
CA SER A 483 12.72 24.61 -18.79
C SER A 483 13.34 25.07 -20.10
N GLU A 484 12.96 26.27 -20.56
CA GLU A 484 13.38 26.83 -21.85
C GLU A 484 14.86 27.15 -21.91
N ALA A 485 15.45 27.60 -20.79
CA ALA A 485 16.89 27.77 -20.63
C ALA A 485 17.69 26.46 -20.83
N HIS A 486 17.01 25.33 -20.89
CA HIS A 486 17.58 24.01 -21.01
C HIS A 486 17.14 23.31 -22.31
N ARG A 487 16.33 23.91 -23.19
CA ARG A 487 15.86 23.25 -24.43
C ARG A 487 16.90 23.16 -25.56
N GLU A 488 17.96 23.96 -25.54
CA GLU A 488 18.74 24.29 -26.75
C GLU A 488 19.88 23.33 -27.16
N HIS A 489 19.99 22.14 -26.59
CA HIS A 489 20.94 21.13 -27.08
C HIS A 489 20.23 19.79 -27.27
N LEU A 490 19.58 19.64 -28.42
CA LEU A 490 19.11 18.38 -28.99
C LEU A 490 20.10 17.88 -30.04
#